data_AF-A0AA47GHQ5-F1
#
_entry.id   AF-A0AA47GHQ5-F1
#
_cell.length_a   1.000
_cell.length_b   1.000
_cell.length_c   1.000
_cell.angle_alpha   90.00
_cell.angle_beta   90.00
_cell.angle_gamma   90.00
#
_symmetry.space_group_name_H-M   'P 1'
#
loop_
_entity.id
_entity.type
_entity.pdbx_description
1 polymer ?
#
loop_
_entity_poly.entity_id
_entity_poly.type
_entity_poly.pdbx_seq_one_letter_code
_entity_poly.pdbx_strand_id
1 'polypeptide(L)' 'MLKSKGYNGFNNYETWNVAIYLDNSLLIQQVKHLFSSYAEVVEFFRLFGIFDTPDGVKLNDPKLDYKELDAVLK' A
#
# COMPACT_ATOMS: atom_id res chain seq x y z
N MET A 1 4.70 -6.46 -25.88
CA MET A 1 5.75 -5.52 -25.43
C MET A 1 5.46 -5.20 -23.97
N LEU A 2 6.14 -5.88 -23.04
CA LEU A 2 5.96 -5.62 -21.60
C LEU A 2 6.58 -4.26 -21.30
N LYS A 3 5.76 -3.22 -21.13
CA LYS A 3 6.24 -1.90 -20.69
C LYS A 3 6.56 -1.98 -19.21
N SER A 4 7.76 -2.41 -18.82
CA SER A 4 8.27 -2.13 -17.48
C SER A 4 8.76 -0.67 -17.46
N LYS A 5 7.84 0.28 -17.28
CA LYS A 5 8.22 1.63 -16.83
C LYS A 5 7.82 1.70 -15.35
N GLY A 6 8.81 1.81 -14.46
CA GLY A 6 8.60 1.95 -13.02
C GLY A 6 8.89 0.70 -12.19
N TYR A 7 8.42 0.72 -10.94
CA TYR A 7 8.66 -0.30 -9.94
C TYR A 7 7.54 -1.35 -10.03
N ASN A 8 7.63 -2.26 -11.00
CA ASN A 8 6.58 -3.25 -11.33
C ASN A 8 5.22 -2.64 -11.71
N GLY A 9 5.26 -1.53 -12.47
CA GLY A 9 4.05 -0.86 -12.95
C GLY A 9 3.54 0.27 -12.06
N PHE A 10 4.18 0.48 -10.89
CA PHE A 10 3.93 1.62 -10.01
C PHE A 10 4.86 2.81 -10.32
N ASN A 11 4.39 4.01 -9.99
CA ASN A 11 5.07 5.27 -10.30
C ASN A 11 6.38 5.48 -9.52
N ASN A 12 6.50 4.93 -8.31
CA ASN A 12 7.71 5.03 -7.49
C ASN A 12 7.93 3.82 -6.55
N TYR A 13 9.09 3.79 -5.88
CA TYR A 13 9.51 2.68 -5.02
C TYR A 13 8.61 2.56 -3.79
N GLU A 14 8.29 3.70 -3.16
CA GLU A 14 7.50 3.76 -1.94
C GLU A 14 6.10 3.19 -2.19
N THR A 15 5.44 3.60 -3.27
CA THR A 15 4.12 3.09 -3.66
C THR A 15 4.17 1.59 -3.96
N TRP A 16 5.16 1.13 -4.71
CA TRP A 16 5.32 -0.29 -5.03
C TRP A 16 5.55 -1.15 -3.78
N ASN A 17 6.40 -0.69 -2.87
CA ASN A 17 6.72 -1.41 -1.63
C ASN A 17 5.47 -1.55 -0.75
N VAL A 18 4.72 -0.48 -0.56
CA VAL A 18 3.46 -0.51 0.18
C VAL A 18 2.43 -1.41 -0.51
N ALA A 19 2.30 -1.32 -1.84
CA ALA A 19 1.37 -2.17 -2.59
C ALA A 19 1.64 -3.66 -2.38
N ILE A 20 2.91 -4.08 -2.47
CA ILE A 20 3.30 -5.47 -2.18
C ILE A 20 3.03 -5.84 -0.72
N TYR A 21 3.30 -4.94 0.21
CA TYR A 21 3.03 -5.21 1.63
C TYR A 21 1.54 -5.45 1.89
N LEU A 22 0.66 -4.65 1.29
CA LEU A 22 -0.78 -4.85 1.37
C LEU A 22 -1.20 -6.19 0.73
N ASP A 23 -0.65 -6.50 -0.44
CA ASP A 23 -1.03 -7.70 -1.18
C ASP A 23 -0.59 -9.00 -0.47
N ASN A 24 0.59 -8.98 0.17
CA ASN A 24 1.12 -10.12 0.91
C ASN A 24 0.59 -10.23 2.35
N SER A 25 -0.08 -9.21 2.88
CA SER A 25 -0.58 -9.22 4.25
C SER A 25 -1.90 -9.97 4.33
N LEU A 26 -1.88 -11.17 4.95
CA LEU A 26 -3.09 -11.97 5.16
C LEU A 26 -4.18 -11.20 5.92
N LEU A 27 -3.78 -10.40 6.92
CA LEU A 27 -4.70 -9.54 7.67
C LEU A 27 -5.42 -8.59 6.71
N ILE A 28 -4.68 -7.90 5.85
CA ILE A 28 -5.26 -6.95 4.89
C ILE A 28 -6.15 -7.68 3.88
N GLN A 29 -5.73 -8.81 3.32
CA GLN A 29 -6.58 -9.56 2.37
C GLN A 29 -7.92 -9.96 2.98
N GLN A 30 -7.96 -10.26 4.29
CA GLN A 30 -9.20 -10.60 5.00
C GLN A 30 -10.10 -9.39 5.25
N VAL A 31 -9.54 -8.19 5.41
CA VAL A 31 -10.30 -7.00 5.84
C VAL A 31 -10.34 -5.87 4.81
N LYS A 32 -9.67 -5.99 3.66
CA LYS A 32 -9.56 -4.92 2.65
C LYS A 32 -10.91 -4.46 2.10
N HIS A 33 -11.89 -5.36 2.06
CA HIS A 33 -13.26 -5.07 1.65
C HIS A 33 -14.01 -4.13 2.61
N LEU A 34 -13.48 -3.90 3.81
CA LEU A 34 -14.02 -2.94 4.79
C LEU A 34 -13.53 -1.52 4.54
N PHE A 35 -12.54 -1.32 3.67
CA PHE A 35 -11.93 -0.02 3.40
C PHE A 35 -12.34 0.52 2.04
N SER A 36 -12.63 1.81 1.98
CA SER A 36 -12.94 2.53 0.73
C SER A 36 -11.71 3.24 0.14
N SER A 37 -10.64 3.38 0.93
CA SER A 37 -9.41 4.06 0.54
C SER A 37 -8.19 3.56 1.33
N TYR A 38 -7.00 3.76 0.78
CA TYR A 38 -5.72 3.51 1.44
C TYR A 38 -5.56 4.36 2.72
N ALA A 39 -6.13 5.57 2.75
CA ALA A 39 -6.11 6.39 3.95
C ALA A 39 -6.77 5.70 5.16
N GLU A 40 -7.86 4.96 4.95
CA GLU A 40 -8.51 4.17 6.00
C GLU A 40 -7.63 3.00 6.47
N VAL A 41 -6.87 2.39 5.55
CA VAL A 41 -5.88 1.36 5.90
C VAL A 41 -4.77 1.92 6.80
N VAL A 42 -4.29 3.14 6.52
CA VAL A 42 -3.28 3.80 7.35
C VAL A 42 -3.81 4.06 8.76
N GLU A 43 -5.05 4.53 8.90
CA GLU A 43 -5.68 4.72 10.20
C GLU A 43 -5.88 3.38 10.93
N PHE A 44 -6.31 2.34 10.23
CA PHE A 44 -6.43 1.00 10.79
C PHE A 44 -5.09 0.47 11.31
N PHE A 45 -4.02 0.55 10.52
CA PHE A 45 -2.69 0.12 10.95
C PHE A 45 -2.17 0.90 12.15
N ARG A 46 -2.47 2.20 12.24
CA ARG A 46 -2.13 3.04 13.39
C ARG A 46 -2.76 2.53 14.69
N LEU A 47 -3.97 1.98 14.65
CA LEU A 47 -4.62 1.38 15.83
C LEU A 47 -3.83 0.19 16.41
N PHE A 48 -3.03 -0.48 15.58
CA PHE A 48 -2.16 -1.60 15.97
C PHE A 48 -0.69 -1.19 16.16
N GLY A 49 -0.36 0.09 16.07
CA GLY A 49 1.02 0.58 16.20
C GLY A 49 1.91 0.23 15.00
N ILE A 50 1.34 0.01 13.82
CA ILE A 50 2.06 -0.26 12.58
C ILE A 50 2.17 1.06 11.80
N PHE A 51 3.40 1.51 11.53
CA PHE A 51 3.67 2.81 10.90
C PHE A 51 4.49 2.71 9.61
N ASP A 52 5.21 1.61 9.43
CA ASP A 52 6.14 1.39 8.33
C ASP A 52 5.98 -0.05 7.83
N THR A 53 6.28 -0.28 6.55
CA THR A 53 6.43 -1.64 6.01
C THR A 53 7.65 -2.33 6.65
N PRO A 54 7.77 -3.66 6.56
CA PRO A 54 8.97 -4.37 7.04
C PRO A 54 10.29 -3.87 6.39
N ASP A 55 10.21 -3.29 5.20
CA ASP A 55 11.35 -2.70 4.48
C ASP A 55 11.62 -1.22 4.87
N GLY A 56 10.85 -0.66 5.81
CA GLY A 56 11.06 0.67 6.36
C GLY A 56 10.40 1.83 5.61
N VAL A 57 9.48 1.55 4.67
CA VAL A 57 8.69 2.60 4.00
C VAL A 57 7.55 3.03 4.91
N LYS A 58 7.47 4.32 5.22
CA LYS A 58 6.36 4.89 5.99
C LYS A 58 5.03 4.67 5.28
N LEU A 59 4.03 4.19 5.99
CA LEU A 59 2.65 4.04 5.47
C LEU A 59 1.98 5.39 5.19
N ASN A 60 2.59 6.50 5.60
CA ASN A 60 2.18 7.86 5.27
C ASN A 60 3.30 8.66 4.58
N ASP A 61 4.22 7.99 3.88
CA ASP A 61 5.28 8.68 3.15
C ASP A 61 4.67 9.66 2.11
N PRO A 62 5.12 10.94 2.07
CA PRO A 62 4.56 11.95 1.16
C PRO A 62 4.75 11.62 -0.32
N LYS A 63 5.60 10.65 -0.67
CA LYS A 63 5.79 10.18 -2.05
C LYS A 63 4.78 9.12 -2.48
N LEU A 64 3.99 8.54 -1.56
CA LEU A 64 3.02 7.51 -1.91
C LEU A 64 1.95 8.05 -2.86
N ASP A 65 1.67 7.29 -3.91
CA ASP A 65 0.52 7.54 -4.78
C ASP A 65 -0.70 6.80 -4.22
N TYR A 66 -1.52 7.54 -3.46
CA TYR A 66 -2.72 6.99 -2.83
C TYR A 66 -3.73 6.47 -3.85
N LYS A 67 -3.76 7.00 -5.09
CA LYS A 67 -4.67 6.51 -6.12
C LYS A 67 -4.26 5.14 -6.64
N GLU A 68 -2.95 4.91 -6.81
CA GLU A 68 -2.44 3.58 -7.15
C GLU A 68 -2.70 2.59 -6.01
N LEU A 69 -2.56 3.00 -4.75
CA LEU A 69 -2.84 2.15 -3.59
C LEU A 69 -4.33 1.86 -3.39
N ASP A 70 -5.21 2.83 -3.64
CA ASP A 70 -6.67 2.62 -3.66
C ASP A 70 -7.07 1.56 -4.70
N ALA A 71 -6.34 1.47 -5.81
CA ALA A 71 -6.59 0.46 -6.84
C ALA A 71 -6.16 -0.96 -6.40
N VAL A 72 -5.18 -1.09 -5.51
CA VAL A 72 -4.73 -2.38 -4.95
C VAL A 72 -5.75 -2.97 -3.97
N LEU A 73 -6.56 -2.13 -3.34
CA LEU A 73 -7.60 -2.57 -2.39
C LEU A 73 -8.84 -3.18 -3.07
N LYS A 74 -9.01 -2.99 -4.39
CA LYS A 74 -10.14 -3.48 -5.18
C LYS A 74 -9.86 -4.86 -5.77
#